data_AF-A0A2L2LVG9-F1
#
_entry.id   AF-A0A2L2LVG9-F1
#
_cell.length_a   1.000
_cell.length_b   1.000
_cell.length_c   1.000
_cell.angle_alpha   90.00
_cell.angle_beta   90.00
_cell.angle_gamma   90.00
#
_symmetry.space_group_name_H-M   'P 1'
#
loop_
_entity.id
_entity.type
_entity.pdbx_description
1 polymer ?
#
loop_
_entity_poly.entity_id
_entity_poly.type
_entity_poly.pdbx_seq_one_letter_code
_entity_poly.pdbx_strand_id
1 'polypeptide(L)'
;MTTNNQTSIASLAKKRRTYSAEFKQQIVQACKAPDVSIASVALQHGLNTNLVSKWIRLIDAKPGSDRSPLPNKPAFIALSCSAPLDPTPTDMLKVQITLPHSKAKIGLKWQVSKISALAELLKVLAT
;
A
#
# COMPACT_ATOMS: atom_id res chain seq x y z
N MET A 1 -17.72 -0.69 43.60
CA MET A 1 -18.72 0.19 42.95
C MET A 1 -18.27 0.44 41.51
N THR A 2 -18.98 -0.21 40.59
CA THR A 2 -19.02 0.04 39.13
C THR A 2 -19.42 1.51 38.87
N THR A 3 -19.00 2.15 37.78
CA THR A 3 -19.66 2.02 36.48
C THR A 3 -18.81 2.54 35.31
N ASN A 4 -18.97 1.79 34.22
CA ASN A 4 -18.64 2.04 32.82
C ASN A 4 -19.21 3.39 32.32
N ASN A 5 -18.72 3.90 31.18
CA ASN A 5 -19.61 4.41 30.13
C ASN A 5 -18.87 4.70 28.82
N GLN A 6 -19.05 3.76 27.91
CA GLN A 6 -19.00 3.90 26.46
C GLN A 6 -19.93 5.04 26.01
N THR A 7 -19.43 6.05 25.28
CA THR A 7 -20.29 7.07 24.67
C THR A 7 -19.73 7.58 23.34
N SER A 8 -20.33 7.04 22.29
CA SER A 8 -20.86 7.75 21.12
C SER A 8 -19.90 8.31 20.07
N ILE A 9 -19.84 7.53 18.98
CA ILE A 9 -19.37 7.87 17.66
C ILE A 9 -20.38 8.85 17.04
N ALA A 10 -20.37 10.11 17.45
CA ALA A 10 -21.11 11.18 16.79
C ALA A 10 -20.08 12.18 16.25
N SER A 11 -20.04 12.33 14.94
CA SER A 11 -19.11 13.19 14.21
C SER A 11 -19.31 14.67 14.57
N LEU A 12 -18.73 15.10 15.70
CA LEU A 12 -18.40 16.49 15.95
C LEU A 12 -17.40 16.87 14.87
N ALA A 13 -17.83 17.64 13.88
CA ALA A 13 -16.95 18.15 12.83
C ALA A 13 -15.75 18.83 13.47
N LYS A 14 -14.64 18.08 13.59
CA LYS A 14 -13.46 18.48 14.33
C LYS A 14 -12.92 19.73 13.66
N LYS A 15 -13.10 20.88 14.31
CA LYS A 15 -12.63 22.18 13.81
C LYS A 15 -11.18 22.02 13.40
N ARG A 16 -10.90 22.15 12.10
CA ARG A 16 -9.55 22.00 11.57
C ARG A 16 -8.68 23.06 12.26
N ARG A 17 -7.56 22.63 12.84
CA ARG A 17 -6.60 23.54 13.45
C ARG A 17 -5.98 24.39 12.34
N THR A 18 -6.18 25.70 12.42
CA THR A 18 -5.54 26.66 11.52
C THR A 18 -4.28 27.18 12.18
N TYR A 19 -3.17 27.18 11.43
CA TYR A 19 -1.88 27.68 11.88
C TYR A 19 -1.54 28.97 11.14
N SER A 20 -0.99 29.96 11.84
CA SER A 20 -0.54 31.23 11.26
C SER A 20 0.60 31.01 10.25
N ALA A 21 0.78 31.93 9.32
CA ALA A 21 1.83 31.85 8.30
C ALA A 21 3.23 31.87 8.93
N GLU A 22 3.43 32.73 9.93
CA GLU A 22 4.68 32.85 10.68
C GLU A 22 5.08 31.54 11.37
N PHE A 23 4.13 30.87 12.03
CA PHE A 23 4.37 29.59 12.67
C PHE A 23 4.79 28.52 11.66
N LYS A 24 4.12 28.45 10.51
CA LYS A 24 4.49 27.51 9.43
C LYS A 24 5.90 27.77 8.92
N GLN A 25 6.28 29.04 8.74
CA GLN A 25 7.62 29.42 8.31
C GLN A 25 8.67 29.03 9.35
N GLN A 26 8.43 29.29 10.63
CA GLN A 26 9.36 28.90 11.70
C GLN A 26 9.63 27.39 11.70
N ILE A 27 8.57 26.57 11.58
CA ILE A 27 8.70 25.11 11.51
C ILE A 27 9.47 24.67 10.26
N VAL A 28 9.20 25.28 9.10
CA VAL A 28 9.91 24.97 7.85
C VAL A 28 11.39 25.36 7.93
N GLN A 29 11.72 26.51 8.52
CA GLN A 29 13.11 26.93 8.73
C GLN A 29 13.85 26.00 9.69
N ALA A 30 13.21 25.57 10.78
CA ALA A 30 13.77 24.59 11.70
C ALA A 30 14.07 23.25 11.00
N CYS A 31 13.26 22.85 10.02
CA CYS A 31 13.49 21.64 9.21
C CYS A 31 14.58 21.80 8.14
N LYS A 32 15.05 23.02 7.83
CA LYS A 32 16.09 23.27 6.81
C LYS A 32 17.52 23.11 7.36
N ALA A 33 17.68 22.92 8.66
CA ALA A 33 18.98 22.67 9.27
C ALA A 33 19.53 21.28 8.84
N PRO A 34 20.82 21.18 8.48
CA PRO A 34 21.40 19.97 7.87
C PRO A 34 21.42 18.73 8.78
N ASP A 35 21.20 18.88 10.09
CA ASP A 35 21.23 17.78 11.06
C ASP A 35 19.86 17.43 11.67
N VAL A 36 18.77 18.04 11.17
CA VAL A 36 17.46 17.91 11.81
C VAL A 36 16.46 17.20 10.89
N SER A 37 15.95 16.06 11.37
CA SER A 37 14.87 15.35 10.68
C SER A 37 13.52 16.07 10.84
N ILE A 38 12.76 16.14 9.75
CA ILE A 38 11.40 16.70 9.71
C ILE A 38 10.50 16.03 10.76
N ALA A 39 10.66 14.72 10.98
CA ALA A 39 9.88 14.00 11.97
C ALA A 39 10.23 14.43 13.39
N SER A 40 11.51 14.66 13.68
CA SER A 40 11.97 15.14 14.98
C SER A 40 11.41 16.52 15.31
N VAL A 41 11.42 17.45 14.35
CA VAL A 41 10.81 18.79 14.52
C VAL A 41 9.30 18.67 14.74
N ALA A 42 8.62 17.85 13.94
CA ALA A 42 7.18 17.66 14.09
C ALA A 42 6.81 17.11 15.47
N LEU A 43 7.56 16.12 15.98
CA LEU A 43 7.34 15.55 17.31
C LEU A 43 7.57 16.57 18.42
N GLN A 44 8.62 17.38 18.34
CA GLN A 44 8.89 18.45 19.31
C GLN A 44 7.75 19.46 19.40
N HIS A 45 7.09 19.76 18.29
CA HIS A 45 5.97 20.69 18.22
C HIS A 45 4.58 20.02 18.31
N GLY A 46 4.50 18.70 18.52
CA GLY A 46 3.25 17.96 18.56
C GLY A 46 2.46 18.00 17.24
N LEU A 47 3.15 18.15 16.12
CA LEU A 47 2.60 18.26 14.77
C LEU A 47 2.67 16.93 14.02
N ASN A 48 1.79 16.78 13.03
CA ASN A 48 1.84 15.65 12.12
C ASN A 48 2.96 15.87 11.07
N THR A 49 3.82 14.88 10.88
CA THR A 49 4.92 14.92 9.89
C THR A 49 4.44 15.21 8.46
N ASN A 50 3.26 14.68 8.09
CA ASN A 50 2.64 14.94 6.79
C ASN A 50 2.20 16.39 6.64
N LEU A 51 1.81 17.05 7.73
CA LEU A 51 1.42 18.46 7.73
C LEU A 51 2.64 19.35 7.49
N VAL A 52 3.75 19.07 8.19
CA VAL A 52 5.02 19.79 8.01
C VAL A 52 5.55 19.61 6.58
N SER A 53 5.54 18.38 6.06
CA SER A 53 5.95 18.09 4.67
C SER A 53 5.12 18.86 3.63
N LYS A 54 3.82 19.04 3.88
CA LYS A 54 2.96 19.89 3.03
C LYS A 54 3.34 21.36 3.11
N TRP A 55 3.69 21.87 4.29
CA TRP A 55 4.10 23.26 4.46
C TRP A 55 5.43 23.56 3.80
N ILE A 56 6.42 22.67 3.91
CA ILE A 56 7.70 22.78 3.21
C ILE A 56 7.44 22.93 1.71
N ARG A 57 6.64 22.03 1.13
CA ARG A 57 6.28 22.09 -0.30
C ARG A 57 5.56 23.38 -0.69
N LEU A 58 4.64 23.86 0.15
CA LEU A 58 3.87 25.08 -0.16
C LEU A 58 4.72 26.35 -0.07
N ILE A 59 5.68 26.40 0.86
CA ILE A 59 6.56 27.55 1.07
C ILE A 59 7.71 27.56 0.06
N ASP A 60 8.28 26.40 -0.27
CA ASP A 60 9.36 26.28 -1.25
C ASP A 60 8.86 26.26 -2.70
N ALA A 61 7.57 25.99 -2.93
CA ALA A 61 6.94 26.17 -4.24
C ALA A 61 6.90 27.67 -4.59
N LYS A 62 7.88 28.11 -5.36
CA LYS A 62 7.95 29.44 -5.97
C LYS A 62 6.62 29.76 -6.68
N PRO A 63 6.03 30.97 -6.52
CA PRO A 63 4.72 31.36 -7.07
C PRO A 63 4.71 31.59 -8.60
N GLY A 64 5.47 30.79 -9.33
CA GLY A 64 5.46 30.67 -10.79
C GLY A 64 5.76 29.26 -11.27
N SER A 65 5.91 28.30 -10.34
CA SER A 65 5.80 26.89 -10.69
C SER A 65 4.31 26.57 -10.69
N ASP A 66 3.64 26.84 -11.81
CA ASP A 66 2.36 26.23 -12.18
C ASP A 66 2.51 24.72 -12.13
N ARG A 67 2.42 24.19 -10.92
CA ARG A 67 1.84 22.90 -10.69
C ARG A 67 0.44 23.17 -10.14
N SER A 68 -0.47 23.41 -11.10
CA SER A 68 -1.67 22.56 -11.22
C SER A 68 -1.34 21.16 -10.67
N PRO A 69 -2.25 20.39 -10.06
CA PRO A 69 -1.98 18.98 -9.77
C PRO A 69 -1.64 18.25 -11.07
N LEU A 70 -0.40 18.42 -11.55
CA LEU A 70 0.22 17.64 -12.58
C LEU A 70 0.11 16.27 -11.99
N PRO A 71 -0.56 15.33 -12.70
CA PRO A 71 -0.40 13.93 -12.40
C PRO A 71 1.11 13.78 -12.23
N ASN A 72 1.53 13.28 -11.09
CA ASN A 72 2.86 12.73 -10.93
C ASN A 72 2.89 11.64 -12.00
N LYS A 73 3.22 12.00 -13.24
CA LYS A 73 3.26 11.09 -14.36
C LYS A 73 4.55 10.37 -14.05
N PRO A 74 4.50 9.13 -13.53
CA PRO A 74 5.73 8.40 -13.35
C PRO A 74 6.38 8.43 -14.74
N ALA A 75 7.61 8.94 -14.81
CA ALA A 75 8.38 8.81 -16.02
C ALA A 75 8.51 7.30 -16.23
N PHE A 76 7.73 6.77 -17.15
CA PHE A 76 7.76 5.36 -17.49
C PHE A 76 9.13 5.12 -18.13
N ILE A 77 10.05 4.57 -17.34
CA ILE A 77 11.31 4.08 -17.84
C ILE A 77 11.00 2.71 -18.43
N ALA A 78 10.87 2.65 -19.75
CA ALA A 78 10.72 1.40 -20.47
C ALA A 78 12.01 0.57 -20.25
N LEU A 79 11.96 -0.39 -19.35
CA LEU A 79 12.97 -1.43 -19.27
C LEU A 79 12.75 -2.36 -20.46
N SER A 80 13.74 -2.49 -21.33
CA SER A 80 13.70 -3.44 -22.44
C SER A 80 13.63 -4.85 -21.88
N CYS A 81 12.41 -5.39 -21.74
CA CYS A 81 12.21 -6.82 -21.58
C CYS A 81 12.62 -7.48 -22.90
N SER A 82 13.79 -8.11 -22.90
CA SER A 82 14.14 -9.10 -23.91
C SER A 82 13.18 -10.28 -23.76
N ALA A 83 12.10 -10.28 -24.53
CA ALA A 83 11.39 -11.48 -24.94
C ALA A 83 11.59 -11.58 -26.45
N PRO A 84 11.90 -12.77 -27.00
CA PRO A 84 10.87 -13.82 -27.01
C PRO A 84 11.41 -15.26 -27.03
N LEU A 85 10.96 -16.14 -26.13
CA LEU A 85 10.90 -17.58 -26.44
C LEU A 85 9.61 -18.17 -25.84
N ASP A 86 8.75 -18.60 -26.76
CA ASP A 86 7.62 -19.52 -26.63
C ASP A 86 6.27 -19.04 -26.03
N PRO A 87 5.18 -19.03 -26.83
CA PRO A 87 3.82 -19.00 -26.33
C PRO A 87 3.45 -20.40 -25.83
N THR A 88 3.75 -20.69 -24.57
CA THR A 88 2.90 -21.58 -23.79
C THR A 88 3.11 -21.27 -22.33
N PRO A 89 2.21 -20.49 -21.68
CA PRO A 89 2.05 -20.64 -20.26
C PRO A 89 1.51 -22.07 -20.06
N THR A 90 2.42 -23.05 -19.98
CA THR A 90 2.13 -24.35 -19.39
C THR A 90 2.03 -24.09 -17.90
N ASP A 91 0.94 -23.42 -17.51
CA ASP A 91 0.61 -23.14 -16.14
C ASP A 91 0.27 -24.50 -15.52
N MET A 92 1.25 -25.08 -14.83
CA MET A 92 1.16 -26.39 -14.22
C MET A 92 0.77 -26.23 -12.76
N LEU A 93 -0.47 -26.56 -12.44
CA LEU A 93 -0.98 -26.63 -11.08
C LEU A 93 -0.43 -27.89 -10.40
N LYS A 94 0.14 -27.73 -9.20
CA LYS A 94 0.45 -28.85 -8.32
C LYS A 94 -0.77 -29.13 -7.44
N VAL A 95 -1.35 -30.32 -7.58
CA VAL A 95 -2.51 -30.77 -6.80
C VAL A 95 -2.06 -31.86 -5.84
N GLN A 96 -2.35 -31.73 -4.56
CA GLN A 96 -2.03 -32.72 -3.54
C GLN A 96 -3.30 -33.34 -2.99
N ILE A 97 -3.48 -34.63 -3.23
CA ILE A 97 -4.60 -35.40 -2.68
C ILE A 97 -4.08 -36.20 -1.49
N THR A 98 -4.70 -36.00 -0.33
CA THR A 98 -4.42 -36.80 0.87
C THR A 98 -5.57 -37.76 1.07
N LEU A 99 -5.31 -39.06 1.04
CA LEU A 99 -6.35 -40.06 1.28
C LEU A 99 -6.59 -40.20 2.79
N PRO A 100 -7.85 -40.28 3.26
CA PRO A 100 -8.14 -40.49 4.69
C PRO A 100 -7.75 -41.89 5.17
N HIS A 101 -7.89 -42.88 4.30
CA HIS A 101 -7.83 -44.31 4.64
C HIS A 101 -6.42 -44.92 4.56
N SER A 102 -5.52 -44.27 3.85
CA SER A 102 -4.09 -44.59 3.85
C SER A 102 -3.36 -43.27 3.97
N LYS A 103 -2.36 -43.15 4.85
CA LYS A 103 -1.55 -41.91 5.03
C LYS A 103 -0.70 -41.56 3.79
N ALA A 104 -1.11 -41.99 2.60
CA ALA A 104 -0.50 -41.71 1.31
C ALA A 104 -0.88 -40.31 0.83
N LYS A 105 0.14 -39.55 0.43
CA LYS A 105 0.00 -38.24 -0.20
C LYS A 105 0.35 -38.39 -1.67
N ILE A 106 -0.61 -38.15 -2.56
CA ILE A 106 -0.40 -38.23 -4.00
C ILE A 106 -0.25 -36.81 -4.52
N GLY A 107 0.95 -36.47 -5.00
CA GLY A 107 1.23 -35.21 -5.68
C GLY A 107 1.05 -35.36 -7.19
N LEU A 108 0.04 -34.69 -7.74
CA LEU A 108 -0.23 -34.64 -9.18
C LEU A 108 0.23 -33.30 -9.74
N LYS A 109 0.90 -33.33 -10.90
CA LYS A 109 1.23 -32.13 -11.67
C LYS A 109 0.25 -32.04 -12.83
N TRP A 110 -0.59 -31.03 -12.84
CA TRP A 110 -1.71 -30.92 -13.79
C TRP A 110 -1.62 -29.62 -14.60
N GLN A 111 -2.03 -29.65 -15.86
CA GLN A 111 -2.05 -28.45 -16.71
C GLN A 111 -3.37 -27.70 -16.55
N VAL A 112 -3.34 -26.37 -16.44
CA VAL A 112 -4.55 -25.51 -16.36
C VAL A 112 -5.51 -25.77 -17.55
N SER A 113 -4.97 -26.04 -18.74
CA SER A 113 -5.77 -26.33 -19.93
C SER A 113 -6.61 -27.61 -19.83
N LYS A 114 -6.31 -28.51 -18.88
CA LYS A 114 -7.05 -29.77 -18.67
C LYS A 114 -7.83 -29.80 -17.35
N ILE A 115 -8.17 -28.65 -16.75
CA ILE A 115 -8.89 -28.60 -15.46
C ILE A 115 -10.23 -29.37 -15.48
N SER A 116 -10.93 -29.40 -16.61
CA SER A 116 -12.18 -30.18 -16.74
C SER A 116 -11.97 -31.67 -16.47
N ALA A 117 -10.88 -32.26 -16.98
CA ALA A 117 -10.53 -33.65 -16.73
C ALA A 117 -10.09 -33.90 -15.27
N LEU A 118 -9.54 -32.89 -14.59
CA LEU A 118 -9.29 -32.97 -13.14
C LEU A 118 -10.59 -33.00 -12.34
N ALA A 119 -11.59 -32.20 -12.73
CA ALA A 119 -12.89 -32.22 -12.07
C ALA A 119 -13.59 -33.58 -12.19
N GLU A 120 -13.52 -34.23 -13.36
CA GLU A 120 -14.05 -35.59 -13.55
C GLU A 120 -13.32 -36.63 -12.68
N LEU A 121 -12.00 -36.57 -12.61
CA LEU A 121 -11.22 -37.45 -11.73
C LEU A 121 -11.59 -37.29 -10.25
N LEU A 122 -11.78 -36.05 -9.78
CA LEU A 122 -12.18 -35.80 -8.40
C LEU A 122 -13.58 -36.31 -8.09
N LYS A 123 -14.52 -36.25 -9.04
CA LYS A 123 -15.87 -36.82 -8.87
C LYS A 123 -15.85 -38.34 -8.74
N VAL A 124 -15.04 -39.02 -9.55
CA VAL A 124 -14.87 -40.48 -9.46
C VAL A 124 -14.24 -40.90 -8.14
N LEU A 125 -13.27 -40.13 -7.63
CA LEU A 125 -12.66 -40.41 -6.32
C LEU A 125 -13.57 -40.12 -5.12
N ALA A 126 -14.63 -39.33 -5.31
CA ALA A 126 -15.59 -38.97 -4.27
C ALA A 126 -16.85 -39.87 -4.25
N THR A 127 -16.94 -40.84 -5.18
CA THR A 127 -17.99 -41.88 -5.23
C THR A 127 -17.47 -43.16 -4.59
#